data_AF-A0A0U2L6V9-F1
#
_entry.id   AF-A0A0U2L6V9-F1
#
_cell.length_a   1.000
_cell.length_b   1.000
_cell.length_c   1.000
_cell.angle_alpha   90.00
_cell.angle_beta   90.00
_cell.angle_gamma   90.00
#
_symmetry.space_group_name_H-M   'P 1'
#
loop_
_entity.id
_entity.type
_entity.pdbx_description
1 polymer ?
#
loop_
_entity_poly.entity_id
_entity_poly.type
_entity_poly.pdbx_seq_one_letter_code
_entity_poly.pdbx_strand_id
1 'polypeptide(L)'
;MVKKSNVIILIILLVVLSIVFAYSFGENQGNDSSDVKRLAVSSGMYKLTDFIGDVENKSYYAGYDNETLGWMKSLGDKSVFNGNGFIVIMDSHDAAKLKCEDVTDVYIEQYFDCVILENHSLGNVKNPRDVLLVKNVKYVGENITDLQ
;
A
#
# COMPACT_ATOMS: atom_id res chain seq x y z
N MET A 1 -2.29 52.62 -23.49
CA MET A 1 -1.93 52.17 -24.84
C MET A 1 -0.87 51.08 -24.69
N VAL A 2 -1.26 49.80 -24.77
CA VAL A 2 -0.30 48.70 -24.62
C VAL A 2 0.59 48.71 -25.86
N LYS A 3 1.90 48.94 -25.68
CA LYS A 3 2.85 48.91 -26.80
C LYS A 3 2.81 47.51 -27.42
N LYS A 4 2.73 47.41 -28.76
CA LYS A 4 2.68 46.13 -29.49
C LYS A 4 3.77 45.14 -29.05
N SER A 5 4.93 45.64 -28.63
CA SER A 5 6.02 44.86 -28.04
C SER A 5 5.62 44.07 -26.78
N ASN A 6 4.83 44.68 -25.88
CA ASN A 6 4.40 44.03 -24.63
C ASN A 6 3.38 42.92 -24.89
N VAL A 7 2.60 43.02 -25.97
CA VAL A 7 1.65 41.98 -26.39
C VAL A 7 2.39 40.75 -26.92
N ILE A 8 3.46 40.97 -27.70
CA ILE A 8 4.28 39.89 -28.27
C ILE A 8 4.99 39.11 -27.16
N ILE A 9 5.56 39.80 -26.17
CA ILE A 9 6.22 39.16 -25.02
C ILE A 9 5.23 38.30 -24.22
N LEU A 10 3.99 38.78 -24.04
CA LEU A 10 2.96 38.05 -23.32
C LEU A 10 2.53 36.76 -24.04
N ILE A 11 2.45 36.80 -25.37
CA ILE A 11 2.12 35.63 -26.21
C ILE A 11 3.22 34.58 -26.11
N ILE A 12 4.50 34.98 -26.18
CA ILE A 12 5.63 34.07 -26.07
C ILE A 12 5.63 33.40 -24.68
N LEU A 13 5.35 34.16 -23.62
CA LEU A 13 5.28 33.64 -22.25
C LEU A 13 4.18 32.57 -22.11
N LEU A 14 3.01 32.78 -22.71
CA LEU A 14 1.89 31.83 -22.72
C LEU A 14 2.22 30.54 -23.47
N VAL A 15 2.96 30.62 -24.58
CA VAL A 15 3.42 29.45 -25.34
C VAL A 15 4.43 28.64 -24.53
N VAL A 16 5.39 29.31 -23.87
CA VAL A 16 6.36 28.62 -23.01
C VAL A 16 5.67 27.97 -21.81
N LEU A 17 4.70 28.65 -21.17
CA LEU A 17 3.95 28.08 -20.05
C LEU A 17 3.14 26.84 -20.46
N SER A 18 2.49 26.87 -21.62
CA SER A 18 1.68 25.74 -22.12
C SER A 18 2.55 24.53 -22.48
N ILE A 19 3.77 24.75 -22.99
CA ILE A 19 4.74 23.68 -23.20
C ILE A 19 5.19 23.08 -21.87
N VAL A 20 5.52 23.89 -20.86
CA VAL A 20 5.91 23.40 -19.52
C VAL A 20 4.76 22.63 -18.85
N PHE A 21 3.53 23.12 -18.97
CA PHE A 21 2.34 22.40 -18.47
C PHE A 21 2.12 21.07 -19.21
N ALA A 22 2.30 21.02 -20.54
CA ALA A 22 2.18 19.79 -21.30
C ALA A 22 3.24 18.74 -20.90
N TYR A 23 4.47 19.16 -20.60
CA TYR A 23 5.50 18.27 -20.07
C TYR A 23 5.23 17.84 -18.62
N SER A 24 4.65 18.71 -17.78
CA SER A 24 4.29 18.36 -16.39
C SER A 24 3.11 17.39 -16.28
N PHE A 25 2.24 17.34 -17.29
CA PHE A 25 1.09 16.41 -17.34
C PHE A 25 1.33 15.22 -18.30
N GLY A 26 2.53 15.13 -18.88
CA GLY A 26 2.90 14.19 -19.93
C GLY A 26 3.63 12.93 -19.46
N GLU A 27 3.47 12.51 -18.21
CA GLU A 27 3.92 11.23 -17.64
C GLU A 27 2.97 10.95 -16.45
N ASN A 28 2.22 9.87 -16.30
CA ASN A 28 2.08 8.59 -16.98
C ASN A 28 0.59 8.22 -16.91
N GLN A 29 -0.15 8.27 -18.01
CA GLN A 29 -1.30 7.37 -18.16
C GLN A 29 -0.76 6.04 -18.72
N GLY A 30 0.18 5.46 -17.96
CA GLY A 30 0.54 4.08 -18.14
C GLY A 30 -0.74 3.31 -17.86
N ASN A 31 -1.25 2.66 -18.89
CA ASN A 31 -2.10 1.49 -18.76
C ASN A 31 -1.21 0.40 -18.11
N ASP A 32 -0.81 0.62 -16.86
CA ASP A 32 -0.25 -0.41 -16.03
C ASP A 32 -1.45 -1.30 -15.76
N SER A 33 -1.57 -2.35 -16.57
CA SER A 33 -1.96 -3.66 -16.05
C SER A 33 -0.92 -4.07 -14.99
N SER A 34 -0.79 -3.26 -13.94
CA SER A 34 -0.30 -3.71 -12.66
C SER A 34 -1.26 -4.82 -12.29
N ASP A 35 -0.75 -6.05 -12.40
CA ASP A 35 -1.52 -7.28 -12.34
C ASP A 35 -2.39 -7.23 -11.09
N VAL A 36 -3.68 -6.96 -11.26
CA VAL A 36 -4.61 -6.89 -10.13
C VAL A 36 -4.65 -8.28 -9.51
N LYS A 37 -4.22 -8.39 -8.26
CA LYS A 37 -4.22 -9.64 -7.50
C LYS A 37 -5.36 -9.63 -6.51
N ARG A 38 -6.00 -10.78 -6.38
CA ARG A 38 -6.94 -11.04 -5.29
C ARG A 38 -6.21 -11.64 -4.11
N LEU A 39 -6.31 -11.01 -2.95
CA LEU A 39 -5.71 -11.47 -1.69
C LEU A 39 -6.81 -11.74 -0.65
N ALA A 40 -6.45 -12.51 0.36
CA ALA A 40 -7.30 -12.83 1.51
C ALA A 40 -6.55 -12.50 2.81
N VAL A 41 -7.19 -11.75 3.70
CA VAL A 41 -6.61 -11.35 5.01
C VAL A 41 -7.62 -11.49 6.13
N SER A 42 -7.14 -11.67 7.36
CA SER A 42 -7.99 -11.61 8.55
C SER A 42 -8.55 -10.21 8.78
N SER A 43 -9.69 -10.08 9.46
CA SER A 43 -10.29 -8.79 9.87
C SER A 43 -9.45 -7.94 10.83
N GLY A 44 -8.45 -8.54 11.50
CA GLY A 44 -7.57 -7.83 12.41
C GLY A 44 -6.63 -6.85 11.69
N MET A 45 -6.77 -5.56 12.00
CA MET A 45 -5.89 -4.49 11.54
C MET A 45 -4.94 -4.04 12.66
N TYR A 46 -3.66 -3.89 12.32
CA TYR A 46 -2.63 -3.36 13.22
C TYR A 46 -1.96 -2.15 12.60
N LYS A 47 -1.38 -1.28 13.43
CA LYS A 47 -0.48 -0.23 12.92
C LYS A 47 0.85 -0.85 12.54
N LEU A 48 1.45 -0.37 11.45
CA LEU A 48 2.77 -0.83 11.02
C LEU A 48 3.84 -0.60 12.10
N THR A 49 3.75 0.48 12.87
CA THR A 49 4.66 0.75 13.99
C THR A 49 4.64 -0.35 15.06
N ASP A 50 3.45 -0.87 15.38
CA ASP A 50 3.28 -1.89 16.40
C ASP A 50 3.80 -3.23 15.89
N PHE A 51 3.52 -3.52 14.61
CA PHE A 51 4.05 -4.71 13.93
C PHE A 51 5.59 -4.69 13.83
N ILE A 52 6.20 -3.55 13.51
CA ILE A 52 7.66 -3.39 13.52
C ILE A 52 8.21 -3.67 14.91
N GLY A 53 7.58 -3.12 15.96
CA GLY A 53 7.97 -3.39 17.34
C GLY A 53 7.90 -4.88 17.68
N ASP A 54 6.87 -5.59 17.19
CA ASP A 54 6.77 -7.03 17.33
C ASP A 54 7.92 -7.77 16.63
N VAL A 55 8.24 -7.42 15.38
CA VAL A 55 9.36 -8.00 14.62
C VAL A 55 10.69 -7.85 15.35
N GLU A 56 10.94 -6.69 15.96
CA GLU A 56 12.18 -6.43 16.67
C GLU A 56 12.30 -7.17 18.00
N ASN A 57 11.19 -7.32 18.73
CA ASN A 57 11.23 -7.70 20.15
C ASN A 57 10.74 -9.12 20.42
N LYS A 58 9.98 -9.74 19.50
CA LYS A 58 9.38 -11.06 19.76
C LYS A 58 10.24 -12.18 19.18
N SER A 59 10.50 -13.19 20.02
CA SER A 59 11.40 -14.30 19.70
C SER A 59 11.00 -15.13 18.47
N TYR A 60 9.72 -15.15 18.09
CA TYR A 60 9.28 -15.86 16.89
C TYR A 60 9.64 -15.17 15.58
N TYR A 61 10.05 -13.90 15.62
CA TYR A 61 10.65 -13.17 14.51
C TYR A 61 12.18 -13.15 14.55
N ALA A 62 12.81 -13.88 15.47
CA ALA A 62 14.27 -14.03 15.45
C ALA A 62 14.73 -14.59 14.09
N GLY A 63 15.72 -13.94 13.47
CA GLY A 63 16.16 -14.24 12.10
C GLY A 63 15.48 -13.39 11.02
N TYR A 64 14.79 -12.31 11.39
CA TYR A 64 14.22 -11.37 10.44
C TYR A 64 15.29 -10.72 9.56
N ASP A 65 14.89 -10.33 8.35
CA ASP A 65 15.75 -9.61 7.42
C ASP A 65 15.83 -8.11 7.76
N ASN A 66 17.05 -7.59 7.90
CA ASN A 66 17.28 -6.20 8.31
C ASN A 66 16.95 -5.19 7.22
N GLU A 67 17.11 -5.57 5.95
CA GLU A 67 16.76 -4.70 4.82
C GLU A 67 15.25 -4.51 4.75
N THR A 68 14.50 -5.60 4.88
CA THR A 68 13.04 -5.61 4.95
C THR A 68 12.54 -4.81 6.15
N LEU A 69 13.16 -4.98 7.33
CA LEU A 69 12.81 -4.16 8.50
C LEU A 69 13.07 -2.67 8.27
N GLY A 70 14.21 -2.33 7.68
CA GLY A 70 14.56 -0.94 7.34
C GLY A 70 13.58 -0.32 6.35
N TRP A 71 13.21 -1.09 5.31
CA TRP A 71 12.19 -0.71 4.35
C TRP A 71 10.84 -0.48 5.03
N MET A 72 10.35 -1.40 5.87
CA MET A 72 9.08 -1.21 6.60
C MET A 72 9.09 0.08 7.44
N LYS A 73 10.19 0.36 8.14
CA LYS A 73 10.34 1.61 8.92
C LYS A 73 10.25 2.87 8.07
N SER A 74 10.67 2.81 6.81
CA SER A 74 10.64 3.95 5.89
C SER A 74 9.24 4.29 5.36
N LEU A 75 8.29 3.36 5.44
CA LEU A 75 6.93 3.53 4.89
C LEU A 75 6.05 4.49 5.71
N GLY A 76 6.46 4.81 6.94
CA GLY A 76 5.73 5.70 7.84
C GLY A 76 4.44 5.08 8.39
N ASP A 77 3.40 5.90 8.53
CA ASP A 77 2.11 5.46 9.06
C ASP A 77 1.32 4.67 7.99
N LYS A 78 1.12 3.38 8.25
CA LYS A 78 0.44 2.40 7.39
C LYS A 78 -0.31 1.39 8.25
N SER A 79 -1.28 0.74 7.63
CA SER A 79 -2.05 -0.35 8.24
C SER A 79 -1.51 -1.70 7.79
N VAL A 80 -1.58 -2.68 8.69
CA VAL A 80 -1.09 -4.05 8.49
C VAL A 80 -2.23 -5.04 8.68
N PHE A 81 -2.33 -6.00 7.78
CA PHE A 81 -3.25 -7.13 7.84
C PHE A 81 -2.50 -8.45 7.67
N ASN A 82 -2.94 -9.49 8.37
CA ASN A 82 -2.35 -10.82 8.26
C ASN A 82 -3.08 -11.65 7.21
N GLY A 83 -2.33 -12.18 6.24
CA GLY A 83 -2.79 -13.22 5.34
C GLY A 83 -2.21 -14.58 5.71
N ASN A 84 -2.60 -15.60 4.94
CA ASN A 84 -2.01 -16.93 5.07
C ASN A 84 -0.66 -16.99 4.36
N GLY A 85 0.43 -16.96 5.13
CA GLY A 85 1.80 -16.99 4.61
C GLY A 85 2.36 -15.64 4.17
N PHE A 86 1.58 -14.56 4.28
CA PHE A 86 2.02 -13.21 3.95
C PHE A 86 1.41 -12.17 4.91
N ILE A 87 1.95 -10.97 4.84
CA ILE A 87 1.56 -9.78 5.59
C ILE A 87 1.32 -8.68 4.58
N VAL A 88 0.19 -7.99 4.69
CA VAL A 88 -0.17 -6.91 3.77
C VAL A 88 -0.05 -5.58 4.47
N ILE A 89 0.73 -4.68 3.89
CA ILE A 89 0.87 -3.28 4.28
C ILE A 89 0.14 -2.43 3.25
N MET A 90 -0.71 -1.53 3.71
CA MET A 90 -1.44 -0.59 2.85
C MET A 90 -1.67 0.75 3.53
N ASP A 91 -1.99 1.76 2.72
CA ASP A 91 -2.40 3.07 3.23
C ASP A 91 -3.69 3.00 4.03
N SER A 92 -3.85 3.91 5.00
CA SER A 92 -5.05 4.00 5.84
C SER A 92 -6.34 4.19 5.03
N HIS A 93 -6.28 4.92 3.92
CA HIS A 93 -7.40 5.09 3.00
C HIS A 93 -7.83 3.76 2.35
N ASP A 94 -6.86 2.91 1.99
CA ASP A 94 -7.14 1.60 1.39
C ASP A 94 -7.60 0.60 2.46
N ALA A 95 -7.00 0.65 3.65
CA ALA A 95 -7.41 -0.15 4.81
C ALA A 95 -8.86 0.12 5.23
N ALA A 96 -9.31 1.39 5.17
CA ALA A 96 -10.67 1.77 5.53
C ALA A 96 -11.77 1.17 4.64
N LYS A 97 -11.40 0.57 3.49
CA LYS A 97 -12.32 -0.15 2.61
C LYS A 97 -12.57 -1.59 3.07
N LEU A 98 -11.73 -2.11 3.95
CA LEU A 98 -11.90 -3.41 4.59
C LEU A 98 -12.64 -3.22 5.93
N LYS A 99 -13.46 -4.21 6.29
CA LYS A 99 -14.12 -4.24 7.59
C LYS A 99 -13.12 -4.66 8.65
N CYS A 100 -12.85 -3.79 9.60
CA CYS A 100 -12.01 -4.11 10.74
C CYS A 100 -12.95 -4.41 11.93
N GLU A 101 -13.17 -5.69 12.20
CA GLU A 101 -14.02 -6.14 13.30
C GLU A 101 -13.24 -7.07 14.23
N ASP A 102 -13.22 -6.71 15.52
CA ASP A 102 -12.73 -7.57 16.59
C ASP A 102 -13.82 -8.57 16.94
N VAL A 103 -13.63 -9.81 16.52
CA VAL A 103 -14.57 -10.91 16.72
C VAL A 103 -13.96 -11.96 17.64
N THR A 104 -14.76 -12.49 18.56
CA THR A 104 -14.30 -13.49 19.56
C THR A 104 -14.67 -14.92 19.19
N ASP A 105 -15.82 -15.11 18.54
CA ASP A 105 -16.43 -16.44 18.35
C ASP A 105 -16.44 -16.87 16.88
N VAL A 106 -15.98 -15.99 15.98
CA VAL A 106 -15.91 -16.23 14.54
C VAL A 106 -14.56 -15.81 13.99
N TYR A 107 -14.13 -16.46 12.93
CA TYR A 107 -13.00 -16.05 12.10
C TYR A 107 -13.53 -15.43 10.81
N ILE A 108 -13.14 -14.19 10.54
CA ILE A 108 -13.51 -13.46 9.32
C ILE A 108 -12.29 -13.35 8.40
N GLU A 109 -12.38 -13.98 7.23
CA GLU A 109 -11.44 -13.82 6.13
C GLU A 109 -12.03 -12.88 5.08
N GLN A 110 -11.33 -11.80 4.76
CA GLN A 110 -11.77 -10.78 3.80
C GLN A 110 -10.99 -10.90 2.50
N TYR A 111 -11.71 -10.90 1.39
CA TYR A 111 -11.15 -10.92 0.04
C TYR A 111 -11.20 -9.53 -0.57
N PHE A 112 -10.09 -9.13 -1.19
CA PHE A 112 -10.00 -7.86 -1.89
C PHE A 112 -9.08 -7.95 -3.11
N ASP A 113 -9.36 -7.12 -4.10
CA ASP A 113 -8.50 -6.91 -5.25
C ASP A 113 -7.55 -5.74 -4.98
N CYS A 114 -6.29 -5.86 -5.37
CA CYS A 114 -5.28 -4.82 -5.18
C CYS A 114 -4.15 -4.93 -6.20
N VAL A 115 -3.25 -3.95 -6.17
CA VAL A 115 -1.99 -3.95 -6.90
C VAL A 115 -0.86 -4.10 -5.90
N ILE A 116 -0.01 -5.13 -6.09
CA ILE A 116 1.21 -5.31 -5.30
C ILE A 116 2.28 -4.37 -5.85
N LEU A 117 2.78 -3.46 -5.02
CA LEU A 117 3.85 -2.53 -5.34
C LEU A 117 5.22 -3.13 -5.09
N GLU A 118 5.38 -3.77 -3.94
CA GLU A 118 6.64 -4.37 -3.50
C GLU A 118 6.36 -5.67 -2.75
N ASN A 119 7.29 -6.62 -2.84
CA ASN A 119 7.26 -7.89 -2.13
C ASN A 119 8.64 -8.15 -1.53
N HIS A 120 8.71 -8.21 -0.21
CA HIS A 120 9.94 -8.45 0.55
C HIS A 120 9.74 -9.69 1.44
N SER A 121 10.78 -10.50 1.61
CA SER A 121 10.72 -11.62 2.56
C SER A 121 11.02 -11.12 3.97
N LEU A 122 10.24 -11.50 4.98
CA LEU A 122 10.56 -11.17 6.37
C LEU A 122 11.84 -11.88 6.87
N GLY A 123 12.42 -12.79 6.09
CA GLY A 123 13.66 -13.49 6.39
C GLY A 123 13.43 -14.89 6.97
N ASN A 124 14.49 -15.45 7.56
CA ASN A 124 14.51 -16.82 8.06
C ASN A 124 13.96 -16.91 9.49
N VAL A 125 12.74 -16.40 9.67
CA VAL A 125 12.00 -16.45 10.93
C VAL A 125 11.34 -17.81 11.14
N LYS A 126 10.85 -18.10 12.35
CA LYS A 126 10.24 -19.41 12.67
C LYS A 126 9.11 -19.81 11.72
N ASN A 127 8.31 -18.83 11.30
CA ASN A 127 7.26 -18.99 10.30
C ASN A 127 7.52 -17.96 9.19
N PRO A 128 8.28 -18.31 8.13
CA PRO A 128 8.60 -17.38 7.05
C PRO A 128 7.34 -16.80 6.41
N ARG A 129 7.35 -15.49 6.18
CA ARG A 129 6.25 -14.75 5.56
C ARG A 129 6.79 -13.71 4.60
N ASP A 130 6.05 -13.48 3.54
CA ASP A 130 6.27 -12.35 2.64
C ASP A 130 5.55 -11.11 3.18
N VAL A 131 6.13 -9.94 2.97
CA VAL A 131 5.59 -8.63 3.32
C VAL A 131 5.29 -7.88 2.04
N LEU A 132 4.01 -7.65 1.79
CA LEU A 132 3.48 -7.08 0.56
C LEU A 132 3.05 -5.64 0.81
N LEU A 133 3.61 -4.68 0.09
CA LEU A 133 3.05 -3.34 0.02
C LEU A 133 2.04 -3.31 -1.12
N VAL A 134 0.80 -2.91 -0.84
CA VAL A 134 -0.28 -2.89 -1.84
C VAL A 134 -0.94 -1.52 -1.95
N LYS A 135 -1.55 -1.27 -3.11
CA LYS A 135 -2.41 -0.10 -3.35
C LYS A 135 -3.67 -0.47 -4.13
N ASN A 136 -4.57 0.50 -4.27
CA ASN A 136 -5.81 0.38 -5.06
C ASN A 136 -6.71 -0.75 -4.55
N VAL A 137 -6.82 -0.86 -3.22
CA VAL A 137 -7.65 -1.89 -2.59
C VAL A 137 -9.12 -1.71 -2.99
N LYS A 138 -9.75 -2.81 -3.39
CA LYS A 138 -11.18 -2.92 -3.67
C LYS A 138 -11.73 -4.15 -2.98
N TYR A 139 -12.57 -3.93 -1.97
CA TYR A 139 -13.25 -5.01 -1.26
C TYR A 139 -14.12 -5.84 -2.22
N VAL A 140 -14.05 -7.17 -2.08
CA VAL A 140 -14.78 -8.14 -2.91
C VAL A 140 -15.83 -8.87 -2.09
N GLY A 141 -15.48 -9.29 -0.87
CA GLY A 141 -16.37 -10.05 0.01
C GLY A 141 -15.64 -10.60 1.23
N GLU A 142 -16.34 -11.39 2.02
CA GLU A 142 -15.81 -12.02 3.22
C GLU A 142 -16.37 -13.44 3.37
N ASN A 143 -15.62 -14.27 4.08
CA ASN A 143 -16.06 -15.57 4.58
C ASN A 143 -16.01 -15.54 6.11
N ILE A 144 -17.09 -15.97 6.75
CA ILE A 144 -17.24 -16.00 8.20
C ILE A 144 -17.31 -17.47 8.60
N THR A 145 -16.40 -17.90 9.46
CA THR A 145 -16.32 -19.28 9.96
C THR A 145 -16.49 -19.28 11.48
N ASP A 146 -17.50 -20.00 11.98
CA ASP A 146 -17.73 -20.16 13.42
C ASP A 146 -16.61 -21.00 14.05
N LEU A 147 -16.10 -20.55 15.21
CA LEU A 147 -15.11 -21.28 15.99
C LEU A 147 -15.85 -22.18 17.00
N GLN A 148 -16.42 -23.29 16.51
CA GLN A 148 -17.06 -24.33 17.35
C GLN A 148 -16.04 -25.32 17.92
#